data_AF-A0A848N6W7-F1
#
_entry.id   AF-A0A848N6W7-F1
#
_cell.length_a   1.000
_cell.length_b   1.000
_cell.length_c   1.000
_cell.angle_alpha   90.00
_cell.angle_beta   90.00
_cell.angle_gamma   90.00
#
_symmetry.space_group_name_H-M   'P 1'
#
loop_
_entity.id
_entity.type
_entity.pdbx_description
1 polymer ?
#
loop_
_entity_poly.entity_id
_entity_poly.type
_entity_poly.pdbx_seq_one_letter_code
_entity_poly.pdbx_strand_id
1 'polypeptide(L)'
;MKVLKIIMFFVIVYVLSVFTAYFSMIDYEDTVSSSCLECSLVRDVFLLPVFSSIVLTFLFFVFKKVLKKRMFISIVIVLLFITFSFLNNYYIFIDRVSAWSSFSLKGEILGVVSDSYLYLITSAAILFMVLMRLNIINTNIVSTSESTQFHE
;
A
#
# COMPACT_ATOMS: atom_id res chain seq x y z
N MET A 1 -2.41 15.06 15.05
CA MET A 1 -1.36 15.26 14.02
C MET A 1 -1.68 16.57 13.31
N LYS A 2 -0.69 17.39 12.95
CA LYS A 2 -0.93 18.47 11.98
C LYS A 2 -1.47 17.79 10.71
N VAL A 3 -2.62 18.21 10.20
CA VAL A 3 -3.32 17.62 9.03
C VAL A 3 -2.36 17.38 7.86
N LEU A 4 -1.38 18.27 7.71
CA LEU A 4 -0.24 18.15 6.79
C LEU A 4 0.46 16.78 6.80
N LYS A 5 0.72 16.18 7.96
CA LYS A 5 1.41 14.87 8.05
C LYS A 5 0.54 13.72 7.52
N ILE A 6 -0.78 13.85 7.62
CA ILE A 6 -1.72 12.86 7.08
C ILE A 6 -1.76 12.97 5.56
N ILE A 7 -1.89 14.19 5.04
CA ILE A 7 -1.88 14.46 3.59
C ILE A 7 -0.57 13.96 2.98
N MET A 8 0.58 14.26 3.60
CA MET A 8 1.88 13.79 3.14
C MET A 8 1.97 12.26 3.12
N PHE A 9 1.47 11.57 4.15
CA PHE A 9 1.45 10.10 4.17
C PHE A 9 0.58 9.53 3.04
N PHE A 10 -0.62 10.08 2.85
CA PHE A 10 -1.53 9.67 1.77
C PHE A 10 -0.88 9.85 0.39
N VAL A 11 -0.29 11.02 0.12
CA VAL A 11 0.38 11.31 -1.16
C VAL A 11 1.54 10.35 -1.42
N ILE A 12 2.37 10.08 -0.40
CA ILE A 12 3.51 9.16 -0.56
C ILE A 12 3.03 7.74 -0.88
N VAL A 13 2.05 7.23 -0.13
CA VAL A 13 1.47 5.90 -0.39
C VAL A 13 0.89 5.85 -1.79
N TYR A 14 0.11 6.86 -2.18
CA TYR A 14 -0.52 6.93 -3.49
C TYR A 14 0.50 6.90 -4.62
N VAL A 15 1.51 7.77 -4.56
CA VAL A 15 2.57 7.84 -5.58
C VAL A 15 3.33 6.51 -5.68
N LEU A 16 3.65 5.88 -4.55
CA LEU A 16 4.34 4.58 -4.54
C LEU A 16 3.45 3.46 -5.09
N SER A 17 2.15 3.46 -4.80
CA SER A 17 1.21 2.47 -5.35
C SER A 17 1.01 2.65 -6.85
N VAL A 18 0.90 3.90 -7.35
CA VAL A 18 0.84 4.18 -8.79
C VAL A 18 2.14 3.77 -9.47
N PHE A 19 3.29 4.12 -8.91
CA PHE A 19 4.60 3.70 -9.42
C PHE A 19 4.69 2.17 -9.51
N THR A 20 4.31 1.46 -8.45
CA THR A 20 4.33 0.00 -8.42
C THR A 20 3.40 -0.57 -9.49
N ALA A 21 2.16 -0.11 -9.56
CA ALA A 21 1.17 -0.63 -10.50
C ALA A 21 1.55 -0.35 -11.95
N TYR A 22 1.99 0.87 -12.25
CA TYR A 22 2.40 1.27 -13.59
C TYR A 22 3.55 0.41 -14.10
N PHE A 23 4.66 0.36 -13.36
CA PHE A 23 5.84 -0.37 -13.82
C PHE A 23 5.67 -1.90 -13.79
N SER A 24 4.80 -2.43 -12.93
CA SER A 24 4.51 -3.87 -12.91
C SER A 24 3.60 -4.32 -14.05
N MET A 25 2.81 -3.41 -14.62
CA MET A 25 1.74 -3.77 -15.58
C MET A 25 1.87 -3.08 -16.94
N ILE A 26 2.93 -2.31 -17.16
CA ILE A 26 3.16 -1.56 -18.41
C ILE A 26 3.17 -2.47 -19.64
N ASP A 27 3.68 -3.69 -19.49
CA ASP A 27 3.73 -4.69 -20.57
C ASP A 27 2.34 -5.12 -21.07
N TYR A 28 1.28 -4.78 -20.31
CA TYR A 28 -0.11 -5.08 -20.63
C TYR A 28 -0.89 -3.88 -21.17
N GLU A 29 -0.23 -2.78 -21.53
CA GLU A 29 -0.90 -1.57 -22.02
C GLU A 29 -1.72 -1.81 -23.29
N ASP A 30 -1.21 -2.65 -24.21
CA ASP A 30 -1.85 -2.97 -25.49
C ASP A 30 -2.99 -4.01 -25.36
N THR A 31 -3.14 -4.62 -24.19
CA THR A 31 -4.19 -5.62 -23.96
C THR A 31 -5.50 -4.96 -23.56
N VAL A 32 -6.60 -5.40 -24.17
CA VAL A 32 -7.93 -4.90 -23.86
C VAL A 32 -8.38 -5.34 -22.47
N SER A 33 -9.02 -4.44 -21.72
CA SER A 33 -9.63 -4.79 -20.44
C SER A 33 -10.93 -5.56 -20.71
N SER A 34 -11.13 -6.68 -20.00
CA SER A 34 -12.37 -7.47 -20.10
C SER A 34 -13.57 -6.76 -19.48
N SER A 35 -13.33 -5.91 -18.47
CA SER A 35 -14.33 -5.11 -17.77
C SER A 35 -14.72 -3.86 -18.55
N CYS A 36 -13.84 -3.35 -19.42
CA CYS A 36 -14.09 -2.16 -20.23
C CYS A 36 -13.22 -2.15 -21.51
N LEU A 37 -13.85 -2.44 -22.65
CA LEU A 37 -13.21 -2.53 -23.97
C LEU A 37 -12.49 -1.25 -24.42
N GLU A 38 -12.93 -0.08 -23.93
CA GLU A 38 -12.35 1.23 -24.30
C GLU A 38 -11.45 1.83 -23.20
N CYS A 39 -11.21 1.12 -22.09
CA CYS A 39 -10.46 1.66 -20.97
C CYS A 39 -8.95 1.46 -21.12
N SER A 40 -8.21 2.55 -21.07
CA SER A 40 -6.73 2.56 -21.01
C SER A 40 -6.21 2.00 -19.69
N LEU A 41 -5.05 1.31 -19.71
CA LEU A 41 -4.33 0.84 -18.52
C LEU A 41 -4.11 1.95 -17.49
N VAL A 42 -3.79 3.15 -17.98
CA VAL A 42 -3.55 4.35 -17.16
C VAL A 42 -4.75 4.64 -16.24
N ARG A 43 -5.98 4.45 -16.71
CA ARG A 43 -7.17 4.69 -15.87
C ARG A 43 -7.14 3.79 -14.63
N ASP A 44 -6.90 2.51 -14.81
CA ASP A 44 -6.94 1.50 -13.74
C ASP A 44 -5.78 1.70 -12.76
N VAL A 45 -4.59 1.98 -13.31
CA VAL A 45 -3.37 2.29 -12.55
C VAL A 45 -3.51 3.56 -11.72
N PHE A 46 -4.30 4.55 -12.15
CA PHE A 46 -4.51 5.77 -11.36
C PHE A 46 -5.67 5.66 -10.39
N LEU A 47 -6.75 4.94 -10.74
CA LEU A 47 -7.96 4.84 -9.91
C LEU A 47 -7.85 3.80 -8.80
N LEU A 48 -7.38 2.59 -9.08
CA LEU A 48 -7.29 1.51 -8.07
C LEU A 48 -6.42 1.92 -6.87
N PRO A 49 -5.23 2.52 -7.07
CA PRO A 49 -4.41 3.01 -5.97
C PRO A 49 -5.04 4.11 -5.11
N VAL A 50 -5.99 4.90 -5.62
CA VAL A 50 -6.68 5.91 -4.79
C VAL A 50 -7.44 5.22 -3.67
N PHE A 51 -8.25 4.20 -4.00
CA PHE A 51 -9.04 3.47 -3.02
C PHE A 51 -8.16 2.77 -1.99
N SER A 52 -7.10 2.07 -2.44
CA SER A 52 -6.19 1.42 -1.51
C SER A 52 -5.44 2.42 -0.62
N SER A 53 -5.09 3.60 -1.13
CA SER A 53 -4.40 4.64 -0.35
C SER A 53 -5.30 5.27 0.71
N ILE A 54 -6.59 5.47 0.42
CA ILE A 54 -7.57 5.94 1.39
C ILE A 54 -7.70 4.92 2.53
N VAL A 55 -7.89 3.64 2.19
CA VAL A 55 -8.01 2.56 3.17
C VAL A 55 -6.75 2.44 4.01
N LEU A 56 -5.56 2.45 3.40
CA LEU A 56 -4.29 2.35 4.13
C LEU A 56 -4.06 3.55 5.06
N THR A 57 -4.44 4.76 4.63
CA THR A 57 -4.38 5.97 5.47
C THR A 57 -5.30 5.88 6.67
N PHE A 58 -6.51 5.35 6.48
CA PHE A 58 -7.44 5.09 7.58
C PHE A 58 -6.88 4.05 8.57
N LEU A 59 -6.38 2.91 8.06
CA LEU A 59 -5.77 1.86 8.88
C LEU A 59 -4.56 2.37 9.65
N PHE A 60 -3.70 3.19 9.02
CA PHE A 60 -2.58 3.84 9.69
C PHE A 60 -3.01 4.62 10.93
N PHE A 61 -4.11 5.37 10.82
CA PHE A 61 -4.64 6.14 11.94
C PHE A 61 -5.16 5.25 13.07
N VAL A 62 -5.90 4.20 12.73
CA VAL A 62 -6.40 3.22 13.71
C VAL A 62 -5.24 2.54 14.43
N PHE A 63 -4.27 2.01 13.68
CA PHE A 63 -3.11 1.33 14.26
C PHE A 63 -2.25 2.23 15.12
N LYS A 64 -2.10 3.51 14.76
CA LYS A 64 -1.39 4.46 15.60
C LYS A 64 -2.06 4.70 16.96
N LYS A 65 -3.39 4.59 17.04
CA LYS A 65 -4.12 4.71 18.33
C LYS A 65 -3.98 3.46 19.18
N VAL A 66 -3.99 2.29 18.56
CA VAL A 66 -3.99 0.99 19.25
C VAL A 66 -2.58 0.55 19.64
N LEU A 67 -1.60 0.73 18.76
CA LEU A 67 -0.24 0.24 18.92
C LEU A 67 0.66 1.32 19.50
N LYS A 68 1.45 0.96 20.52
CA LYS A 68 2.37 1.90 21.19
C LYS A 68 3.78 1.91 20.61
N LYS A 69 4.17 0.83 19.91
CA LYS A 69 5.53 0.65 19.37
C LYS A 69 5.61 1.12 17.92
N ARG A 70 6.42 2.16 17.69
CA ARG A 70 6.65 2.74 16.36
C ARG A 70 7.10 1.73 15.30
N MET A 71 8.04 0.86 15.66
CA MET A 71 8.56 -0.17 14.75
C MET A 71 7.45 -1.12 14.29
N PHE A 72 6.60 -1.55 15.22
CA PHE A 72 5.52 -2.49 14.92
C PHE A 72 4.47 -1.89 13.99
N ILE A 73 4.08 -0.62 14.22
CA ILE A 73 3.20 0.12 13.29
C ILE A 73 3.81 0.18 11.89
N SER A 74 5.11 0.49 11.80
CA SER A 74 5.79 0.62 10.50
C SER A 74 5.78 -0.70 9.72
N ILE A 75 6.10 -1.81 10.38
CA ILE A 75 6.09 -3.15 9.77
C ILE A 75 4.68 -3.53 9.31
N VAL A 76 3.67 -3.33 10.16
CA VAL A 76 2.26 -3.64 9.82
C VAL A 76 1.80 -2.85 8.61
N ILE A 77 2.14 -1.57 8.53
CA ILE A 77 1.75 -0.71 7.41
C ILE A 77 2.44 -1.08 6.12
N VAL A 78 3.71 -1.44 6.18
CA VAL A 78 4.45 -1.92 5.00
C VAL A 78 3.86 -3.25 4.52
N LEU A 79 3.51 -4.16 5.43
CA LEU A 79 2.86 -5.41 5.06
C LEU A 79 1.51 -5.15 4.38
N LEU A 80 0.69 -4.26 4.94
CA LEU A 80 -0.59 -3.88 4.33
C LEU A 80 -0.39 -3.20 2.97
N PHE A 81 0.60 -2.33 2.83
CA PHE A 81 0.95 -1.72 1.55
C PHE A 81 1.30 -2.77 0.50
N ILE A 82 2.10 -3.77 0.86
CA ILE A 82 2.45 -4.90 -0.01
C ILE A 82 1.17 -5.64 -0.43
N THR A 83 0.31 -6.00 0.53
CA THR A 83 -0.95 -6.71 0.25
C THR A 83 -1.85 -5.91 -0.69
N PHE A 84 -2.10 -4.63 -0.41
CA PHE A 84 -2.97 -3.81 -1.25
C PHE A 84 -2.39 -3.56 -2.64
N SER A 85 -1.09 -3.32 -2.75
CA SER A 85 -0.43 -3.13 -4.05
C SER A 85 -0.45 -4.41 -4.87
N PHE A 86 -0.23 -5.57 -4.24
CA PHE A 86 -0.39 -6.88 -4.88
C PHE A 86 -1.84 -7.08 -5.36
N LEU A 87 -2.84 -6.75 -4.55
CA LEU A 87 -4.24 -6.88 -4.95
C LEU A 87 -4.59 -5.98 -6.13
N ASN A 88 -4.12 -4.72 -6.15
CA ASN A 88 -4.33 -3.83 -7.30
C ASN A 88 -3.74 -4.43 -8.58
N ASN A 89 -2.49 -4.91 -8.50
CA ASN A 89 -1.80 -5.57 -9.60
C ASN A 89 -2.53 -6.84 -10.05
N TYR A 90 -3.01 -7.64 -9.11
CA TYR A 90 -3.78 -8.85 -9.38
C TYR A 90 -5.10 -8.54 -10.10
N TYR A 91 -5.82 -7.50 -9.70
CA TYR A 91 -7.04 -7.08 -10.39
C TYR A 91 -6.77 -6.64 -11.83
N ILE A 92 -5.71 -5.86 -12.06
CA ILE A 92 -5.31 -5.43 -13.42
C ILE A 92 -4.94 -6.65 -14.26
N PHE A 93 -4.14 -7.57 -13.71
CA PHE A 93 -3.70 -8.77 -14.40
C PHE A 93 -4.87 -9.70 -14.77
N ILE A 94 -5.82 -9.90 -13.86
CA ILE A 94 -7.03 -10.68 -14.17
C ILE A 94 -7.75 -10.07 -15.35
N ASP A 95 -8.01 -8.78 -15.28
CA ASP A 95 -8.87 -8.11 -16.23
C ASP A 95 -8.25 -7.99 -17.63
N ARG A 96 -6.93 -7.92 -17.71
CA ARG A 96 -6.18 -7.72 -18.96
C ARG A 96 -5.52 -8.97 -19.53
N VAL A 97 -5.25 -9.97 -18.69
CA VAL A 97 -4.51 -11.18 -19.09
C VAL A 97 -5.35 -12.42 -18.83
N SER A 98 -5.79 -12.61 -17.58
CA SER A 98 -6.44 -13.88 -17.21
C SER A 98 -7.84 -14.03 -17.79
N ALA A 99 -8.58 -12.95 -18.01
CA ALA A 99 -9.90 -12.98 -18.64
C ALA A 99 -9.85 -13.41 -20.13
N TRP A 100 -8.70 -13.25 -20.79
CA TRP A 100 -8.50 -13.58 -22.21
C TRP A 100 -7.81 -14.94 -22.42
N SER A 101 -7.53 -15.68 -21.35
CA SER A 101 -6.75 -16.91 -21.40
C SER A 101 -7.15 -17.89 -20.29
N SER A 102 -6.86 -19.18 -20.45
CA SER A 102 -7.21 -20.18 -19.41
C SER A 102 -6.13 -20.25 -18.33
N PHE A 103 -6.03 -19.21 -17.49
CA PHE A 103 -5.16 -19.25 -16.32
C PHE A 103 -5.77 -20.05 -15.18
N SER A 104 -4.92 -20.77 -14.44
CA SER A 104 -5.29 -21.30 -13.12
C SER A 104 -4.94 -20.28 -12.05
N LEU A 105 -5.61 -20.31 -10.89
CA LEU A 105 -5.33 -19.40 -9.77
C LEU A 105 -3.85 -19.38 -9.36
N LYS A 106 -3.16 -20.53 -9.45
CA LYS A 106 -1.70 -20.59 -9.21
C LYS A 106 -0.90 -19.84 -10.28
N GLY A 107 -1.31 -19.95 -11.53
CA GLY A 107 -0.71 -19.25 -12.66
C GLY A 107 -0.91 -17.74 -12.57
N GLU A 108 -2.09 -17.28 -12.18
CA GLU A 108 -2.38 -15.85 -11.97
C GLU A 108 -1.46 -15.26 -10.90
N ILE A 109 -1.37 -15.91 -9.75
CA ILE A 109 -0.51 -15.45 -8.65
C ILE A 109 0.96 -15.44 -9.09
N LEU A 110 1.43 -16.48 -9.77
CA LEU A 110 2.82 -16.55 -10.23
C LEU A 110 3.15 -15.48 -11.28
N GLY A 111 2.23 -15.22 -12.22
CA GLY A 111 2.37 -14.15 -13.20
C GLY A 111 2.51 -12.80 -12.52
N VAL A 112 1.55 -12.45 -11.67
CA VAL A 112 1.57 -11.17 -10.93
C VAL A 112 2.82 -11.03 -10.07
N VAL A 113 3.25 -12.09 -9.37
CA VAL A 113 4.48 -12.05 -8.57
C VAL A 113 5.70 -11.84 -9.47
N SER A 114 5.80 -12.56 -10.60
CA SER A 114 6.91 -12.43 -11.55
C SER A 114 7.04 -11.01 -12.09
N ASP A 115 5.92 -10.36 -12.40
CA ASP A 115 5.94 -9.04 -13.02
C ASP A 115 6.11 -7.91 -12.00
N SER A 116 5.63 -8.13 -10.77
CA SER A 116 5.58 -7.06 -9.76
C SER A 116 6.62 -7.13 -8.65
N TYR A 117 7.32 -8.26 -8.43
CA TYR A 117 8.16 -8.43 -7.23
C TYR A 117 9.20 -7.31 -7.06
N LEU A 118 9.85 -6.89 -8.16
CA LEU A 118 10.92 -5.89 -8.11
C LEU A 118 10.36 -4.52 -7.71
N TYR A 119 9.29 -4.08 -8.36
CA TYR A 119 8.67 -2.77 -8.09
C TYR A 119 7.95 -2.74 -6.74
N LEU A 120 7.39 -3.87 -6.32
CA LEU A 120 6.72 -4.02 -5.03
C LEU A 120 7.73 -3.95 -3.87
N ILE A 121 8.84 -4.69 -3.96
CA ILE A 121 9.89 -4.70 -2.92
C ILE A 121 10.56 -3.32 -2.83
N THR A 122 10.87 -2.69 -3.97
CA THR A 122 11.50 -1.36 -3.99
C THR A 122 10.59 -0.30 -3.37
N SER A 123 9.31 -0.26 -3.74
CA SER A 123 8.34 0.68 -3.15
C SER A 123 8.09 0.42 -1.67
N ALA A 124 8.02 -0.84 -1.25
CA ALA A 124 7.89 -1.21 0.16
C ALA A 124 9.11 -0.77 1.00
N ALA A 125 10.32 -0.94 0.47
CA ALA A 125 11.55 -0.50 1.12
C ALA A 125 11.59 1.03 1.26
N ILE A 126 11.20 1.77 0.20
CA ILE A 126 11.10 3.23 0.24
C ILE A 126 10.09 3.67 1.30
N LEU A 127 8.89 3.08 1.32
CA LEU A 127 7.87 3.39 2.32
C LEU A 127 8.37 3.14 3.74
N PHE A 128 9.05 2.02 3.98
CA PHE A 128 9.64 1.70 5.28
C PHE A 128 10.67 2.76 5.71
N MET A 129 11.59 3.12 4.82
CA MET A 129 12.60 4.16 5.09
C MET A 129 11.96 5.51 5.41
N VAL A 130 10.92 5.89 4.67
CA VAL A 130 10.16 7.13 4.87
C VAL A 130 9.47 7.13 6.23
N LEU A 131 8.80 6.04 6.62
CA LEU A 131 8.15 5.90 7.92
C LEU A 131 9.16 5.99 9.08
N MET A 132 10.36 5.44 8.88
CA MET A 132 11.46 5.47 9.84
C MET A 132 12.15 6.85 9.92
N ARG A 133 12.22 7.62 8.83
CA ARG A 133 12.81 8.97 8.85
C ARG A 133 11.85 10.06 9.28
N LEU A 134 10.61 10.09 8.77
CA LEU A 134 9.75 11.28 8.84
C LEU A 134 9.07 11.55 10.20
N ASN A 135 9.42 10.84 11.27
CA ASN A 135 8.77 10.92 12.60
C ASN A 135 7.23 11.11 12.53
N ILE A 136 6.60 10.47 11.55
CA ILE A 136 5.14 10.50 11.32
C ILE A 136 4.47 9.71 12.46
N ILE A 137 5.17 8.68 12.93
CA ILE A 137 4.83 7.83 14.05
C ILE A 137 5.53 8.36 15.32
N ASN A 138 5.31 9.62 15.67
CA ASN A 138 5.60 10.07 17.02
C ASN A 138 4.47 9.55 17.91
N THR A 139 4.74 8.48 18.66
CA THR A 139 3.89 8.07 19.78
C THR A 139 4.28 8.96 20.94
N ASN A 140 3.40 9.87 21.36
CA ASN A 140 3.61 10.56 22.62
C ASN A 140 3.53 9.46 23.68
N ILE A 141 4.68 9.07 24.22
CA ILE A 141 4.73 8.27 25.43
C ILE A 141 4.26 9.22 26.51
N VAL A 142 2.97 9.18 26.86
CA VAL A 142 2.55 9.69 28.16
C VAL A 142 3.14 8.72 29.15
N SER A 143 4.30 9.06 29.70
CA SER A 143 4.84 8.45 30.89
C SER A 143 3.87 8.75 32.03
N THR A 144 2.92 7.85 32.28
CA THR A 144 2.27 7.76 33.59
C THR A 144 3.32 7.23 34.57
N SER A 145 4.20 8.12 35.03
CA SER A 145 5.13 7.90 36.13
C SER A 145 4.84 8.94 37.20
N GLU A 146 3.61 8.95 37.73
CA GLU A 146 3.21 9.80 38.85
C GLU A 146 1.84 9.33 39.38
N SER A 147 1.79 8.26 40.18
CA SER A 147 0.66 8.00 41.12
C SER A 147 0.83 6.78 42.06
N THR A 148 2.04 6.39 42.48
CA THR A 148 2.20 5.33 43.52
C THR A 148 3.33 5.60 44.52
N GLN A 149 3.66 6.87 44.75
CA GLN A 149 4.30 7.28 45.99
C GLN A 149 3.36 8.28 46.66
N PHE A 150 2.50 7.80 47.55
CA PHE A 150 1.88 8.50 48.68
C PHE A 150 0.69 7.64 49.09
N HIS A 151 0.95 6.72 50.02
CA HIS A 151 0.10 6.36 51.15
C HIS A 151 0.91 5.35 51.99
N GLU A 152 1.84 5.91 52.77
CA GLU A 152 1.98 5.47 54.17
C GLU A 152 0.74 5.94 54.94
#